data_AF-A0A5N4EQG2-F1
#
_entry.id   AF-A0A5N4EQG2-F1
#
_cell.length_a   1.000
_cell.length_b   1.000
_cell.length_c   1.000
_cell.angle_alpha   90.00
_cell.angle_beta   90.00
_cell.angle_gamma   90.00
#
_symmetry.space_group_name_H-M   'P 1'
#
loop_
_entity.id
_entity.type
_entity.pdbx_description
1 polymer ?
#
loop_
_entity_poly.entity_id
_entity_poly.type
_entity_poly.pdbx_seq_one_letter_code
_entity_poly.pdbx_strand_id
1 'polypeptide(L)'
;MKIGIIDLCKQIEDPRMNRKKVHKMETIIYISIAAVICGAQSWNEIEEFGNAKIAFFKSRIPGLEFIPSHDTFNRFFSIIKPEYFELIFRNWVKQVCQEVKGVVAIDGKLMRGPSQCDGEHTTGKEGFKLWMVSAWSAANGISLGQVKVDDKSNEITAIP
;
A
#
# COMPACT_ATOMS: atom_id res chain seq x y z
N MET A 1 -2.58 13.35 20.83
CA MET A 1 -3.60 13.17 19.79
C MET A 1 -3.30 11.84 19.09
N LYS A 2 -4.21 10.86 19.07
CA LYS A 2 -3.93 9.58 18.40
C LYS A 2 -3.98 9.81 16.89
N ILE A 3 -2.82 9.78 16.22
CA ILE A 3 -2.71 9.93 14.77
C ILE A 3 -3.28 8.65 14.15
N GLY A 4 -4.37 8.78 13.41
CA GLY A 4 -5.06 7.66 12.77
C GLY A 4 -4.65 7.53 11.31
N ILE A 5 -4.97 6.40 10.70
CA ILE A 5 -4.74 6.17 9.26
C ILE A 5 -5.59 7.09 8.36
N ILE A 6 -6.64 7.70 8.90
CA ILE A 6 -7.41 8.73 8.19
C ILE A 6 -6.59 10.01 8.05
N ASP A 7 -5.70 10.32 9.01
CA ASP A 7 -4.82 11.49 8.94
C ASP A 7 -3.72 11.33 7.88
N LEU A 8 -3.30 10.09 7.58
CA LEU A 8 -2.49 9.77 6.40
C LEU A 8 -3.20 10.21 5.12
N CYS A 9 -4.49 9.90 5.00
CA CYS A 9 -5.25 10.15 3.78
C CYS A 9 -5.41 11.66 3.49
N LYS A 10 -5.40 12.52 4.52
CA LYS A 10 -5.47 13.99 4.35
C LYS A 10 -4.26 14.58 3.62
N GLN A 11 -3.14 13.86 3.58
CA GLN A 11 -1.92 14.28 2.89
C GLN A 11 -1.88 13.87 1.41
N ILE A 12 -2.83 13.03 1.00
CA ILE A 12 -2.93 12.51 -0.37
C ILE A 12 -3.93 13.38 -1.13
N GLU A 13 -3.52 13.91 -2.28
CA GLU A 13 -4.47 14.51 -3.22
C GLU A 13 -5.23 13.41 -3.95
N ASP A 14 -6.57 13.45 -3.97
CA ASP A 14 -7.38 12.45 -4.67
C ASP A 14 -7.29 12.63 -6.18
N PRO A 15 -6.53 11.77 -6.90
CA PRO A 15 -6.22 11.99 -8.31
C PRO A 15 -7.38 11.60 -9.23
N ARG A 16 -8.49 11.10 -8.67
CA ARG A 16 -9.65 10.66 -9.46
C ARG A 16 -10.45 11.86 -9.95
N MET A 17 -11.04 11.71 -11.14
CA MET A 17 -12.02 12.68 -11.65
C MET A 17 -13.23 12.80 -10.71
N ASN A 18 -13.62 14.03 -10.35
CA ASN A 18 -14.71 14.30 -9.40
C ASN A 18 -16.03 13.59 -9.73
N ARG A 19 -16.43 13.55 -11.01
CA ARG A 19 -17.65 12.87 -11.47
C ARG A 19 -17.65 11.34 -11.32
N LYS A 20 -16.51 10.72 -10.99
CA LYS A 20 -16.37 9.26 -10.82
C LYS A 20 -16.10 8.86 -9.36
N LYS A 21 -16.44 9.73 -8.40
CA LYS A 21 -16.22 9.50 -6.96
C LYS A 21 -17.53 9.07 -6.28
N VAL A 22 -17.76 7.76 -6.20
CA VAL A 22 -18.83 7.19 -5.36
C VAL A 22 -18.33 7.00 -3.93
N HIS A 23 -17.15 6.39 -3.76
CA HIS A 23 -16.52 6.22 -2.46
C HIS A 23 -15.48 7.31 -2.19
N LYS A 24 -15.48 7.79 -0.95
CA LYS A 24 -14.42 8.64 -0.40
C LYS A 24 -13.06 7.94 -0.51
N MET A 25 -12.00 8.72 -0.71
CA MET A 25 -10.65 8.19 -0.89
C MET A 25 -10.18 7.46 0.37
N GLU A 26 -10.49 8.04 1.53
CA GLU A 26 -10.16 7.53 2.85
C GLU A 26 -10.79 6.15 3.08
N THR A 27 -12.00 5.92 2.58
CA THR A 27 -12.69 4.62 2.63
C THR A 27 -11.90 3.56 1.85
N ILE A 28 -11.44 3.89 0.64
CA ILE A 28 -10.71 2.98 -0.23
C ILE A 28 -9.39 2.59 0.43
N ILE A 29 -8.63 3.58 0.93
CA ILE A 29 -7.34 3.35 1.59
C ILE A 29 -7.52 2.53 2.87
N TYR A 30 -8.48 2.90 3.71
CA TYR A 30 -8.72 2.24 5.01
C TYR A 30 -9.05 0.76 4.85
N ILE A 31 -9.99 0.43 3.96
CA ILE A 31 -10.40 -0.96 3.73
C ILE A 31 -9.24 -1.76 3.14
N SER A 32 -8.50 -1.20 2.17
CA SER A 32 -7.38 -1.88 1.53
C SER A 32 -6.29 -2.22 2.52
N ILE A 33 -5.89 -1.28 3.39
CA ILE A 33 -4.84 -1.53 4.38
C ILE A 33 -5.31 -2.56 5.41
N ALA A 34 -6.55 -2.46 5.89
CA ALA A 34 -7.11 -3.43 6.82
C ALA A 34 -7.11 -4.85 6.22
N ALA A 35 -7.52 -5.00 4.96
CA ALA A 35 -7.55 -6.27 4.27
C ALA A 35 -6.13 -6.85 4.07
N VAL A 36 -5.17 -6.04 3.62
CA VAL A 36 -3.78 -6.48 3.39
C VAL A 36 -3.10 -6.90 4.70
N ILE A 37 -3.30 -6.17 5.80
CA ILE A 37 -2.81 -6.58 7.12
C ILE A 37 -3.41 -7.92 7.55
N CYS A 38 -4.68 -8.17 7.17
CA CYS A 38 -5.36 -9.44 7.42
C CYS A 38 -5.01 -10.53 6.40
N GLY A 39 -4.06 -10.29 5.49
CA GLY A 39 -3.52 -11.30 4.57
C GLY A 39 -4.11 -11.30 3.17
N ALA A 40 -4.97 -10.33 2.80
CA ALA A 40 -5.47 -10.23 1.43
C ALA A 40 -4.32 -9.93 0.44
N GLN A 41 -4.21 -10.71 -0.63
CA GLN A 41 -3.14 -10.63 -1.62
C GLN A 41 -3.61 -10.14 -2.99
N SER A 42 -4.92 -10.00 -3.20
CA SER A 42 -5.51 -9.55 -4.46
C SER A 42 -6.63 -8.52 -4.26
N TRP A 43 -6.96 -7.77 -5.31
CA TRP A 43 -8.07 -6.80 -5.27
C TRP A 43 -9.43 -7.47 -4.99
N ASN A 44 -9.61 -8.70 -5.49
CA ASN A 44 -10.81 -9.50 -5.25
C ASN A 44 -10.90 -9.89 -3.77
N GLU A 45 -9.80 -10.35 -3.17
CA GLU A 45 -9.75 -10.66 -1.74
C GLU A 45 -10.01 -9.43 -0.86
N ILE A 46 -9.57 -8.24 -1.28
CA ILE A 46 -9.87 -6.99 -0.57
C ILE A 46 -11.37 -6.69 -0.59
N GLU A 47 -12.02 -6.85 -1.74
CA GLU A 47 -13.47 -6.72 -1.87
C GLU A 47 -14.21 -7.76 -1.02
N GLU A 48 -13.81 -9.03 -1.09
CA GLU A 48 -14.38 -10.12 -0.30
C GLU A 48 -14.24 -9.87 1.20
N PHE A 49 -13.05 -9.48 1.66
CA PHE A 49 -12.79 -9.11 3.06
C PHE A 49 -13.66 -7.95 3.50
N GLY A 50 -13.76 -6.91 2.66
CA GLY A 50 -14.62 -5.76 2.91
C GLY A 50 -16.07 -6.17 3.12
N ASN A 51 -16.60 -7.02 2.23
CA ASN A 51 -17.97 -7.52 2.30
C ASN A 51 -18.18 -8.40 3.54
N ALA A 52 -17.26 -9.31 3.83
CA ALA A 52 -17.30 -10.17 5.02
C ALA A 52 -17.29 -9.37 6.34
N LYS A 53 -16.71 -8.17 6.34
CA LYS A 53 -16.59 -7.28 7.51
C LYS A 53 -17.38 -5.98 7.37
N ILE A 54 -18.42 -5.95 6.52
CA ILE A 54 -19.16 -4.71 6.22
C ILE A 54 -19.73 -4.03 7.47
N ALA A 55 -20.24 -4.81 8.44
CA ALA A 55 -20.78 -4.26 9.69
C ALA A 55 -19.70 -3.50 10.50
N PHE A 56 -18.48 -4.03 10.54
CA PHE A 56 -17.33 -3.37 11.19
C PHE A 56 -16.94 -2.08 10.47
N PHE A 57 -16.92 -2.09 9.13
CA PHE A 57 -16.57 -0.89 8.38
C PHE A 57 -17.66 0.19 8.47
N LYS A 58 -18.95 -0.18 8.44
CA LYS A 58 -20.06 0.74 8.66
C LYS A 58 -20.00 1.43 10.02
N SER A 59 -19.58 0.72 11.07
CA SER A 59 -19.44 1.32 12.39
C SER A 59 -18.27 2.31 12.52
N ARG A 60 -17.33 2.31 11.56
CA ARG A 60 -16.13 3.15 11.56
C ARG A 60 -16.15 4.26 10.51
N ILE A 61 -16.89 4.06 9.42
CA ILE A 61 -16.92 4.94 8.24
C ILE A 61 -18.36 5.45 8.07
N PRO A 62 -18.68 6.65 8.60
CA PRO A 62 -20.00 7.24 8.43
C PRO A 62 -20.35 7.43 6.94
N GLY A 63 -21.54 6.93 6.55
CA GLY A 63 -22.03 7.00 5.18
C GLY A 63 -21.54 5.89 4.24
N LEU A 64 -20.87 4.86 4.76
CA LEU A 64 -20.56 3.67 3.96
C LEU A 64 -21.83 2.83 3.75
N GLU A 65 -22.33 2.75 2.52
CA GLU A 65 -23.50 1.93 2.19
C GLU A 65 -23.09 0.51 1.75
N PHE A 66 -22.09 0.43 0.88
CA PHE A 66 -21.52 -0.80 0.30
C PHE A 66 -20.01 -0.67 0.12
N ILE A 67 -19.34 -1.81 -0.08
CA ILE A 67 -17.88 -1.91 -0.22
C ILE A 67 -17.47 -1.56 -1.65
N PRO A 68 -16.38 -0.80 -1.87
CA PRO A 68 -15.85 -0.59 -3.21
C PRO A 68 -15.54 -1.93 -3.90
N SER A 69 -15.82 -2.04 -5.20
CA SER A 69 -15.44 -3.23 -5.96
C SER A 69 -13.92 -3.36 -6.12
N HIS A 70 -13.43 -4.56 -6.45
CA HIS A 70 -12.04 -4.83 -6.82
C HIS A 70 -11.53 -3.87 -7.91
N ASP A 71 -12.35 -3.57 -8.93
CA ASP A 71 -12.04 -2.59 -9.97
C ASP A 71 -11.85 -1.16 -9.41
N THR A 72 -12.61 -0.79 -8.39
CA THR A 72 -12.50 0.53 -7.77
C THR A 72 -11.20 0.65 -6.98
N PHE A 73 -10.82 -0.39 -6.24
CA PHE A 73 -9.51 -0.45 -5.58
C PHE A 73 -8.37 -0.40 -6.60
N ASN A 74 -8.40 -1.30 -7.59
CA ASN A 74 -7.38 -1.39 -8.63
C ASN A 74 -7.19 -0.06 -9.37
N ARG A 75 -8.29 0.54 -9.84
CA ARG A 75 -8.25 1.83 -10.55
C ARG A 75 -7.67 2.94 -9.69
N PHE A 76 -8.02 3.00 -8.40
CA PHE A 76 -7.50 4.04 -7.51
C PHE A 76 -5.98 3.91 -7.32
N PHE A 77 -5.50 2.73 -6.95
CA PHE A 77 -4.07 2.51 -6.72
C PHE A 77 -3.23 2.55 -7.99
N SER A 78 -3.80 2.21 -9.15
CA SER A 78 -3.12 2.31 -10.45
C SER A 78 -2.84 3.76 -10.88
N ILE A 79 -3.60 4.74 -10.37
CA ILE A 79 -3.39 6.16 -10.69
C ILE A 79 -2.31 6.77 -9.79
N ILE A 80 -2.17 6.26 -8.57
CA ILE A 80 -1.24 6.81 -7.57
C ILE A 80 0.18 6.35 -7.89
N LYS A 81 1.11 7.31 -7.92
CA LYS A 81 2.54 7.01 -8.02
C LYS A 81 3.00 6.26 -6.76
N PRO A 82 3.59 5.05 -6.89
CA PRO A 82 4.02 4.26 -5.73
C PRO A 82 4.97 5.01 -4.79
N GLU A 83 5.90 5.81 -5.34
CA GLU A 83 6.90 6.56 -4.57
C GLU A 83 6.25 7.67 -3.73
N TYR A 84 5.20 8.30 -4.26
CA TYR A 84 4.43 9.32 -3.54
C TYR A 84 3.66 8.71 -2.37
N PHE A 85 3.02 7.55 -2.59
CA PHE A 85 2.29 6.84 -1.55
C PHE A 85 3.24 6.32 -0.46
N GLU A 86 4.38 5.74 -0.84
CA GLU A 86 5.42 5.28 0.09
C GLU A 86 5.90 6.43 0.99
N LEU A 87 6.19 7.60 0.41
CA LEU A 87 6.68 8.75 1.15
C LEU A 87 5.68 9.19 2.23
N ILE A 88 4.39 9.27 1.87
CA ILE A 88 3.33 9.66 2.80
C ILE A 88 3.15 8.60 3.89
N PHE A 89 3.16 7.33 3.51
CA PHE A 89 3.10 6.21 4.45
C PHE A 89 4.27 6.23 5.44
N ARG A 90 5.49 6.40 4.95
CA ARG A 90 6.71 6.49 5.77
C ARG A 90 6.68 7.68 6.73
N ASN A 91 6.18 8.84 6.29
CA ASN A 91 6.04 10.01 7.15
C ASN A 91 5.03 9.77 8.28
N TRP A 92 3.91 9.12 7.98
CA TRP A 92 2.94 8.71 9.00
C TRP A 92 3.53 7.70 9.98
N VAL A 93 4.24 6.69 9.48
CA VAL A 93 4.93 5.68 10.31
C VAL A 93 5.94 6.34 11.27
N LYS A 94 6.71 7.33 10.81
CA LYS A 94 7.62 8.11 11.66
C LYS A 94 6.88 8.82 12.80
N GLN A 95 5.72 9.41 12.52
CA GLN A 95 4.90 10.07 13.55
C GLN A 95 4.34 9.07 14.57
N VAL A 96 4.02 7.84 14.14
CA VAL A 96 3.53 6.77 15.01
C VAL A 96 4.65 6.21 15.89
N CYS A 97 5.82 5.92 15.33
CA CYS A 97 6.92 5.28 16.06
C CYS A 97 7.72 6.26 16.93
N GLN A 98 7.75 7.55 16.59
CA GLN A 98 8.48 8.65 17.26
C GLN A 98 10.01 8.48 17.28
N GLU A 99 10.52 7.34 17.76
CA GLU A 99 11.94 6.98 17.78
C GLU A 99 12.16 5.57 17.21
N VAL A 100 13.21 5.42 16.41
CA VAL A 100 13.71 4.11 15.97
C VAL A 100 14.81 3.69 16.92
N LYS A 101 14.55 2.68 17.75
CA LYS A 101 15.55 2.11 18.67
C LYS A 101 16.01 0.74 18.19
N GLY A 102 17.25 0.40 18.53
CA GLY A 102 17.82 -0.92 18.24
C GLY A 102 18.26 -1.10 16.79
N VAL A 103 18.23 -2.34 16.33
CA VAL A 103 18.79 -2.75 15.04
C VAL A 103 17.78 -2.53 13.91
N VAL A 104 18.27 -1.96 12.81
CA VAL A 104 17.57 -1.91 11.52
C VAL A 104 18.18 -2.97 10.62
N ALA A 105 17.40 -3.99 10.27
CA ALA A 105 17.79 -5.00 9.32
C ALA A 105 17.52 -4.50 7.90
N ILE A 106 18.51 -4.63 7.02
CA ILE A 106 18.34 -4.39 5.58
C ILE A 106 18.35 -5.75 4.89
N ASP A 107 17.36 -6.01 4.06
CA ASP A 107 17.21 -7.29 3.35
C ASP A 107 16.63 -7.09 1.96
N GLY A 108 17.28 -7.70 0.97
CA GLY A 108 16.83 -7.78 -0.42
C GLY A 108 15.98 -9.02 -0.69
N LYS A 109 14.76 -8.84 -1.20
CA LYS A 109 13.84 -9.92 -1.59
C LYS A 109 13.49 -9.85 -3.07
N LEU A 110 13.46 -11.00 -3.72
CA LEU A 110 12.81 -11.18 -5.02
C LEU A 110 11.35 -11.51 -4.78
N MET A 111 10.45 -10.67 -5.31
CA MET A 111 9.01 -10.92 -5.23
C MET A 111 8.63 -12.14 -6.06
N ARG A 112 7.67 -12.93 -5.57
CA ARG A 112 7.10 -14.06 -6.31
C ARG A 112 5.91 -13.60 -7.14
N GLY A 113 5.82 -14.07 -8.39
CA GLY A 113 4.76 -13.70 -9.34
C GLY A 113 4.72 -12.23 -9.77
N PRO A 114 5.83 -11.47 -9.84
CA PRO A 114 5.77 -10.11 -10.33
C PRO A 114 5.43 -10.14 -11.83
N SER A 115 4.53 -9.26 -12.25
CA SER A 115 4.20 -9.06 -13.65
C SER A 115 4.22 -7.57 -13.95
N GLN A 116 4.78 -7.21 -15.10
CA GLN A 116 4.77 -5.86 -15.61
C GLN A 116 4.08 -5.87 -16.96
N CYS A 117 2.94 -5.20 -17.05
CA CYS A 117 2.24 -4.99 -18.31
C CYS A 117 2.61 -3.62 -18.89
N ASP A 118 2.76 -3.56 -20.21
CA ASP A 118 2.88 -2.32 -20.98
C ASP A 118 2.09 -2.43 -22.29
N GLY A 119 2.22 -1.43 -23.17
CA GLY A 119 1.47 -1.41 -24.44
C GLY A 119 1.79 -2.57 -25.38
N GLU A 120 2.96 -3.18 -25.25
CA GLU A 120 3.39 -4.33 -26.06
C GLU A 120 3.16 -5.66 -25.33
N HIS A 121 3.26 -5.66 -23.99
CA HIS A 121 3.14 -6.84 -23.13
C HIS A 121 1.88 -6.76 -22.27
N THR A 122 0.70 -6.88 -22.88
CA THR A 122 -0.58 -6.74 -22.16
C THR A 122 -0.83 -7.82 -21.10
N THR A 123 -0.27 -9.02 -21.29
CA THR A 123 -0.37 -10.16 -20.35
C THR A 123 0.82 -10.29 -19.40
N GLY A 124 1.73 -9.32 -19.42
CA GLY A 124 2.95 -9.32 -18.62
C GLY A 124 4.19 -9.65 -19.44
N LYS A 125 5.30 -9.02 -19.06
CA LYS A 125 6.61 -9.24 -19.66
C LYS A 125 7.24 -10.55 -19.15
N GLU A 126 7.58 -11.45 -20.06
CA GLU A 126 8.24 -12.70 -19.73
C GLU A 126 9.59 -12.45 -19.04
N GLY A 127 9.89 -13.21 -17.99
CA GLY A 127 11.13 -13.08 -17.22
C GLY A 127 11.24 -11.81 -16.37
N PHE A 128 10.17 -11.02 -16.24
CA PHE A 128 10.16 -9.86 -15.36
C PHE A 128 10.46 -10.27 -13.91
N LYS A 129 11.39 -9.54 -13.28
CA LYS A 129 11.78 -9.72 -11.89
C LYS A 129 11.60 -8.40 -11.16
N LEU A 130 11.03 -8.47 -9.96
CA LEU A 130 10.89 -7.33 -9.08
C LEU A 130 11.72 -7.58 -7.83
N TRP A 131 12.88 -6.92 -7.77
CA TRP A 131 13.75 -6.93 -6.61
C TRP A 131 13.39 -5.74 -5.71
N MET A 132 13.25 -6.02 -4.41
CA MET A 132 12.92 -5.03 -3.40
C MET A 132 13.94 -5.11 -2.28
N VAL A 133 14.50 -3.97 -1.87
CA VAL A 133 15.28 -3.86 -0.64
C VAL A 133 14.42 -3.18 0.40
N SER A 134 14.36 -3.75 1.61
CA SER A 134 13.54 -3.23 2.71
C SER A 134 14.35 -2.99 3.97
N ALA A 135 13.99 -1.94 4.72
CA ALA A 135 14.57 -1.61 6.01
C ALA A 135 13.57 -1.95 7.13
N TRP A 136 13.91 -2.90 7.99
CA TRP A 136 13.04 -3.39 9.06
C TRP A 136 13.58 -3.01 10.44
N SER A 137 12.80 -2.28 11.23
CA SER A 137 13.13 -2.02 12.63
C SER A 137 12.67 -3.19 13.50
N ALA A 138 13.63 -3.97 14.00
CA ALA A 138 13.33 -5.17 14.78
C ALA A 138 12.61 -4.85 16.10
N ALA A 139 13.03 -3.79 16.79
CA ALA A 139 12.44 -3.42 18.07
C ALA A 139 11.02 -2.84 17.93
N ASN A 140 10.76 -2.12 16.83
CA ASN A 140 9.46 -1.50 16.59
C ASN A 140 8.48 -2.44 15.85
N GLY A 141 8.98 -3.50 15.21
CA GLY A 141 8.16 -4.43 14.44
C GLY A 141 7.55 -3.81 13.18
N ILE A 142 8.27 -2.87 12.55
CA ILE A 142 7.79 -2.13 11.39
C ILE A 142 8.81 -2.06 10.26
N SER A 143 8.30 -1.92 9.02
CA SER A 143 9.12 -1.51 7.88
C SER A 143 9.28 0.01 7.90
N LEU A 144 10.53 0.48 7.85
CA LEU A 144 10.91 1.90 7.80
C LEU A 144 10.92 2.46 6.38
N GLY A 145 11.00 1.59 5.38
CA GLY A 145 11.05 1.95 3.97
C GLY A 145 11.40 0.76 3.10
N GLN A 146 11.08 0.88 1.82
CA GLN A 146 11.43 -0.10 0.81
C GLN A 146 11.70 0.58 -0.52
N VAL A 147 12.63 0.03 -1.30
CA VAL A 147 13.02 0.55 -2.60
C VAL A 147 13.08 -0.57 -3.63
N LYS A 148 12.55 -0.31 -4.82
CA LYS A 148 12.71 -1.18 -5.98
C LYS A 148 14.14 -1.05 -6.50
N VAL A 149 14.80 -2.16 -6.79
CA VAL A 149 16.12 -2.20 -7.42
C VAL A 149 16.05 -2.92 -8.76
N ASP A 150 16.90 -2.51 -9.70
CA ASP A 150 16.79 -2.94 -11.11
C ASP A 150 17.24 -4.39 -11.34
N ASP A 151 18.14 -4.92 -10.51
CA ASP A 151 18.60 -6.30 -10.58
C ASP A 151 19.06 -6.81 -9.19
N LYS A 152 19.75 -7.95 -9.14
CA LYS A 152 20.50 -8.45 -7.98
C LYS A 152 21.72 -7.57 -7.66
N SER A 153 21.60 -6.25 -7.78
CA SER A 153 22.61 -5.31 -7.36
C SER A 153 22.76 -5.35 -5.85
N ASN A 154 23.97 -5.11 -5.37
CA ASN A 154 24.31 -5.24 -3.96
C ASN A 154 23.50 -4.22 -3.14
N GLU A 155 22.96 -4.68 -2.00
CA GLU A 155 22.19 -3.88 -1.03
C GLU A 155 22.88 -2.54 -0.69
N ILE A 156 24.21 -2.52 -0.70
CA ILE A 156 25.08 -1.35 -0.49
C ILE A 156 24.72 -0.16 -1.41
N THR A 157 24.36 -0.42 -2.67
CA THR A 157 24.03 0.65 -3.63
C THR A 157 22.62 1.23 -3.44
N ALA A 158 21.75 0.52 -2.72
CA ALA A 158 20.37 0.91 -2.47
C ALA A 158 20.17 1.66 -1.13
N ILE A 159 21.18 1.62 -0.25
CA ILE A 159 21.17 2.28 1.04
C ILE A 159 21.88 3.65 0.89
N PRO A 160 21.19 4.79 1.11
CA PRO A 160 21.82 6.11 1.14
C PRO A 160 22.69 6.35 2.38
#